data_AF-A0A1V8UFU5-F1
#
_entry.id   AF-A0A1V8UFU5-F1
#
_cell.length_a   1.000
_cell.length_b   1.000
_cell.length_c   1.000
_cell.angle_alpha   90.00
_cell.angle_beta   90.00
_cell.angle_gamma   90.00
#
_symmetry.space_group_name_H-M   'P 1'
#
loop_
_entity.id
_entity.type
_entity.pdbx_description
1 polymer ?
#
loop_
_entity_poly.entity_id
_entity_poly.type
_entity_poly.pdbx_seq_one_letter_code
_entity_poly.pdbx_strand_id
1 'polypeptide(L)'
;MAFILRRPFALASAVKQAPKLSQSAIRSFQTQAQAPVQQVISKQPIAQLRTLTTQNAFQNAFRQSSRRTYQTQAPVNPLQQGNLTQRLIYGGAIFGGSILALNLIFNRETREDGGMPAYEREYLNDTFLHTGLGVGIIGIAARALHTNGWSYRLMAANPWLVLGIGLVGSIGSMMICYNTRPENYLVKYSAWTAFNLTQAALLSPMLFFSPAILARAGLYTVGVMGSIAFVGATAKQEKYLYLGAPLLAGVAVVALSGLAPLVLPVTAVRSLAFTQNLWLYGGLAVFCGFTLYDVQKILSHARQAQAGYRSKDVVNESISLELDFINIFVRMVQILSMQQRRK
;
A
#
# COMPACT_ATOMS: atom_id res chain seq x y z
N MET A 1 -28.71 -78.96 -16.29
CA MET A 1 -27.44 -79.38 -15.67
C MET A 1 -26.76 -78.09 -15.19
N ALA A 2 -26.77 -77.83 -13.87
CA ALA A 2 -25.74 -78.23 -12.89
C ALA A 2 -24.60 -77.18 -12.84
N PHE A 3 -24.46 -76.39 -11.76
CA PHE A 3 -23.67 -76.67 -10.52
C PHE A 3 -22.15 -76.71 -10.82
N ILE A 4 -21.22 -75.99 -10.17
CA ILE A 4 -21.03 -75.33 -8.84
C ILE A 4 -20.01 -74.17 -9.05
N LEU A 5 -20.04 -72.94 -8.50
CA LEU A 5 -20.31 -72.37 -7.15
C LEU A 5 -19.13 -72.45 -6.15
N ARG A 6 -18.32 -71.39 -6.02
CA ARG A 6 -17.55 -71.09 -4.79
C ARG A 6 -17.24 -69.59 -4.63
N ARG A 7 -17.71 -68.99 -3.51
CA ARG A 7 -17.21 -67.75 -2.90
C ARG A 7 -16.52 -68.11 -1.54
N PRO A 8 -16.54 -67.31 -0.45
CA PRO A 8 -15.37 -66.50 -0.09
C PRO A 8 -14.90 -66.66 1.39
N PHE A 9 -13.78 -66.02 1.72
CA PHE A 9 -13.31 -65.69 3.08
C PHE A 9 -12.61 -64.30 2.97
N ALA A 10 -12.76 -63.27 3.82
CA ALA A 10 -13.29 -63.09 5.18
C ALA A 10 -12.41 -63.74 6.28
N LEU A 11 -11.90 -63.08 7.33
CA LEU A 11 -12.07 -61.71 7.89
C LEU A 11 -10.66 -61.04 8.03
N ALA A 12 -10.32 -60.01 8.84
CA ALA A 12 -11.01 -59.32 9.94
C ALA A 12 -10.57 -57.86 10.21
N SER A 13 -11.47 -57.18 10.92
CA SER A 13 -11.42 -55.91 11.67
C SER A 13 -10.13 -55.41 12.35
N ALA A 14 -9.88 -54.10 12.22
CA ALA A 14 -9.27 -53.25 13.26
C ALA A 14 -9.82 -51.80 13.16
N VAL A 15 -10.75 -51.41 14.04
CA VAL A 15 -11.44 -50.10 14.02
C VAL A 15 -11.66 -49.57 15.45
N LYS A 16 -11.51 -48.26 15.63
CA LYS A 16 -11.59 -47.46 16.88
C LYS A 16 -10.45 -47.69 17.88
N GLN A 17 -9.72 -46.60 18.16
CA GLN A 17 -9.69 -46.03 19.50
C GLN A 17 -9.37 -44.53 19.43
N ALA A 18 -10.08 -43.72 20.22
CA ALA A 18 -9.82 -42.30 20.40
C ALA A 18 -10.01 -42.00 21.90
N PRO A 19 -9.01 -41.42 22.60
CA PRO A 19 -9.12 -41.13 24.03
C PRO A 19 -10.04 -39.93 24.27
N LYS A 20 -10.91 -40.05 25.28
CA LYS A 20 -11.75 -38.95 25.79
C LYS A 20 -11.01 -38.12 26.84
N LEU A 21 -11.57 -36.95 27.15
CA LEU A 21 -11.17 -36.15 28.31
C LEU A 21 -11.26 -36.98 29.61
N SER A 22 -10.31 -36.76 30.51
CA SER A 22 -10.42 -37.08 31.94
C SER A 22 -10.23 -35.80 32.77
N GLN A 23 -10.98 -35.67 33.86
CA GLN A 23 -11.05 -34.45 34.66
C GLN A 23 -10.21 -34.55 35.95
N SER A 24 -9.77 -33.37 36.40
CA SER A 24 -9.50 -32.96 37.79
C SER A 24 -9.36 -34.03 38.88
N ALA A 25 -8.17 -34.13 39.47
CA ALA A 25 -7.96 -34.71 40.80
C ALA A 25 -7.36 -33.64 41.75
N ILE A 26 -8.16 -33.12 42.68
CA ILE A 26 -7.70 -32.26 43.76
C ILE A 26 -7.39 -33.14 44.97
N ARG A 27 -6.19 -33.02 45.55
CA ARG A 27 -5.89 -33.50 46.92
C ARG A 27 -5.04 -32.51 47.67
N SER A 28 -5.67 -31.84 48.63
CA SER A 28 -5.03 -31.06 49.69
C SER A 28 -4.71 -31.95 50.88
N PHE A 29 -3.56 -31.75 51.55
CA PHE A 29 -3.42 -32.08 52.97
C PHE A 29 -2.54 -31.04 53.68
N GLN A 30 -2.94 -30.72 54.90
CA GLN A 30 -2.21 -29.92 55.91
C GLN A 30 -1.40 -30.91 56.79
N THR A 31 -0.56 -30.59 57.79
CA THR A 31 -0.24 -29.34 58.54
C THR A 31 1.11 -29.55 59.28
N GLN A 32 1.71 -28.48 59.83
CA GLN A 32 2.62 -28.50 61.02
C GLN A 32 4.02 -29.18 60.86
N ALA A 33 5.07 -28.83 61.62
CA ALA A 33 5.28 -27.76 62.63
C ALA A 33 6.76 -27.30 62.77
N GLN A 34 6.93 -26.04 63.19
CA GLN A 34 8.01 -25.48 64.04
C GLN A 34 9.49 -25.50 63.57
N ALA A 35 10.34 -24.80 64.34
CA ALA A 35 11.72 -24.32 64.05
C ALA A 35 12.65 -24.66 65.26
N PRO A 36 13.89 -24.13 65.48
CA PRO A 36 14.69 -23.14 64.72
C PRO A 36 16.25 -23.37 64.65
N VAL A 37 16.97 -22.53 63.85
CA VAL A 37 18.40 -22.09 64.08
C VAL A 37 19.49 -23.21 63.89
N GLN A 38 20.80 -23.04 63.53
CA GLN A 38 21.79 -21.93 63.49
C GLN A 38 22.93 -22.14 62.44
N GLN A 39 23.40 -21.08 61.75
CA GLN A 39 24.76 -20.89 61.12
C GLN A 39 25.23 -21.97 60.07
N VAL A 40 26.34 -21.89 59.30
CA VAL A 40 27.63 -21.14 59.33
C VAL A 40 28.06 -20.59 57.94
N ILE A 41 28.92 -19.57 57.99
CA ILE A 41 29.66 -18.82 56.95
C ILE A 41 30.41 -19.65 55.88
N SER A 42 30.35 -19.24 54.60
CA SER A 42 31.55 -18.99 53.75
C SER A 42 31.24 -18.10 52.53
N LYS A 43 32.24 -17.72 51.72
CA LYS A 43 32.18 -16.62 50.73
C LYS A 43 32.49 -17.12 49.30
N GLN A 44 31.63 -16.80 48.32
CA GLN A 44 32.02 -16.46 46.93
C GLN A 44 30.78 -16.10 46.07
N PRO A 45 30.78 -14.99 45.29
CA PRO A 45 29.70 -14.68 44.36
C PRO A 45 29.93 -15.35 42.99
N ILE A 46 29.33 -16.53 42.78
CA ILE A 46 29.26 -17.14 41.44
C ILE A 46 28.24 -16.38 40.59
N ALA A 47 28.64 -15.96 39.39
CA ALA A 47 27.79 -15.17 38.50
C ALA A 47 26.60 -15.99 37.98
N GLN A 48 25.37 -15.55 38.27
CA GLN A 48 24.16 -16.20 37.79
C GLN A 48 23.91 -15.91 36.31
N LEU A 49 23.96 -16.94 35.46
CA LEU A 49 23.49 -16.84 34.08
C LEU A 49 21.98 -16.54 34.08
N ARG A 50 21.60 -15.37 33.56
CA ARG A 50 20.18 -15.02 33.32
C ARG A 50 19.68 -15.74 32.07
N THR A 51 18.92 -16.81 32.26
CA THR A 51 18.19 -17.48 31.18
C THR A 51 17.11 -16.55 30.62
N LEU A 52 17.28 -16.12 29.37
CA LEU A 52 16.40 -15.15 28.70
C LEU A 52 15.06 -15.80 28.31
N THR A 53 14.01 -15.50 29.08
CA THR A 53 12.62 -15.95 28.82
C THR A 53 11.94 -15.12 27.71
N THR A 54 12.46 -15.26 26.48
CA THR A 54 12.11 -14.46 25.30
C THR A 54 10.61 -14.43 24.92
N GLN A 55 9.83 -15.45 25.31
CA GLN A 55 8.43 -15.58 24.92
C GLN A 55 7.50 -14.48 25.51
N ASN A 56 7.80 -13.97 26.71
CA ASN A 56 6.96 -12.96 27.38
C ASN A 56 7.14 -11.54 26.79
N ALA A 57 8.27 -11.24 26.17
CA ALA A 57 8.54 -9.92 25.59
C ALA A 57 7.59 -9.61 24.43
N PHE A 58 7.32 -10.58 23.56
CA PHE A 58 6.48 -10.40 22.37
C PHE A 58 5.01 -10.13 22.71
N GLN A 59 4.44 -10.88 23.67
CA GLN A 59 3.06 -10.65 24.12
C GLN A 59 2.89 -9.29 24.81
N ASN A 60 3.89 -8.85 25.60
CA ASN A 60 3.85 -7.55 26.24
C ASN A 60 3.97 -6.40 25.22
N ALA A 61 4.85 -6.51 24.22
CA ALA A 61 4.95 -5.54 23.13
C ALA A 61 3.61 -5.38 22.37
N PHE A 62 2.93 -6.49 22.06
CA PHE A 62 1.65 -6.47 21.37
C PHE A 62 0.52 -5.84 22.21
N ARG A 63 0.50 -6.12 23.53
CA ARG A 63 -0.45 -5.51 24.50
C ARG A 63 -0.15 -4.03 24.78
N GLN A 64 1.10 -3.60 24.65
CA GLN A 64 1.50 -2.21 24.85
C GLN A 64 1.26 -1.33 23.61
N SER A 65 1.38 -1.91 22.40
CA SER A 65 0.98 -1.27 21.14
C SER A 65 -0.53 -0.95 21.10
N SER A 66 -1.37 -1.95 21.40
CA SER A 66 -2.84 -1.85 21.34
C SER A 66 -3.49 -0.89 22.35
N ARG A 67 -2.73 -0.34 23.30
CA ARG A 67 -3.21 0.68 24.27
C ARG A 67 -2.77 2.12 23.95
N ARG A 68 -1.90 2.35 22.95
CA ARG A 68 -1.36 3.70 22.65
C ARG A 68 -2.15 4.52 21.61
N THR A 69 -3.26 3.99 21.08
CA THR A 69 -3.92 4.52 19.87
C THR A 69 -4.78 5.78 20.07
N TYR A 70 -5.05 6.22 21.31
CA TYR A 70 -6.04 7.29 21.57
C TYR A 70 -5.51 8.61 22.16
N GLN A 71 -4.28 8.64 22.69
CA GLN A 71 -3.66 9.88 23.20
C GLN A 71 -2.17 9.92 22.86
N THR A 72 -1.86 10.29 21.63
CA THR A 72 -0.61 10.98 21.30
C THR A 72 -0.96 12.33 20.69
N GLN A 73 -0.58 13.41 21.38
CA GLN A 73 -0.42 14.70 20.71
C GLN A 73 0.62 14.50 19.59
N ALA A 74 0.42 15.12 18.43
CA ALA A 74 1.38 15.01 17.34
C ALA A 74 2.76 15.47 17.83
N PRO A 75 3.85 14.72 17.56
CA PRO A 75 5.18 15.12 18.02
C PRO A 75 5.52 16.52 17.52
N VAL A 76 6.14 17.33 18.38
CA VAL A 76 6.45 18.73 18.09
C VAL A 76 7.25 18.81 16.80
N ASN A 77 6.68 19.40 15.75
CA ASN A 77 7.33 19.49 14.45
C ASN A 77 8.59 20.38 14.54
N PRO A 78 9.81 19.84 14.45
CA PRO A 78 11.01 20.68 14.47
C PRO A 78 11.06 21.61 13.26
N LEU A 79 10.45 21.19 12.14
CA LEU A 79 10.28 21.98 10.92
C LEU A 79 9.35 23.22 11.09
N GLN A 80 8.70 23.39 12.24
CA GLN A 80 7.77 24.49 12.50
C GLN A 80 8.39 25.65 13.32
N GLN A 81 9.58 25.45 13.89
CA GLN A 81 10.39 26.50 14.55
C GLN A 81 11.76 26.60 13.87
N GLY A 82 12.27 27.83 13.70
CA GLY A 82 13.51 28.10 12.95
C GLY A 82 13.29 28.72 11.56
N ASN A 83 14.38 29.26 11.02
CA ASN A 83 14.44 30.00 9.75
C ASN A 83 14.16 29.10 8.54
N LEU A 84 13.71 29.70 7.43
CA LEU A 84 13.34 28.97 6.21
C LEU A 84 14.49 28.08 5.70
N THR A 85 15.73 28.58 5.71
CA THR A 85 16.94 27.81 5.38
C THR A 85 17.14 26.61 6.30
N GLN A 86 16.93 26.74 7.62
CA GLN A 86 17.02 25.63 8.57
C GLN A 86 15.95 24.57 8.28
N ARG A 87 14.70 24.99 7.98
CA ARG A 87 13.61 24.08 7.61
C ARG A 87 13.91 23.30 6.32
N LEU A 88 14.51 23.96 5.33
CA LEU A 88 14.97 23.30 4.10
C LEU A 88 16.12 22.33 4.36
N ILE A 89 17.11 22.70 5.19
CA ILE A 89 18.23 21.82 5.55
C ILE A 89 17.74 20.58 6.33
N TYR A 90 16.95 20.77 7.39
CA TYR A 90 16.41 19.64 8.16
C TYR A 90 15.46 18.78 7.33
N GLY A 91 14.59 19.39 6.51
CA GLY A 91 13.70 18.66 5.61
C GLY A 91 14.47 17.85 4.56
N GLY A 92 15.46 18.45 3.91
CA GLY A 92 16.34 17.80 2.94
C GLY A 92 17.20 16.69 3.55
N ALA A 93 17.72 16.89 4.76
CA ALA A 93 18.49 15.88 5.49
C ALA A 93 17.63 14.67 5.89
N ILE A 94 16.40 14.89 6.37
CA ILE A 94 15.44 13.80 6.66
C ILE A 94 15.08 13.08 5.36
N PHE A 95 14.76 13.81 4.29
CA PHE A 95 14.35 13.23 3.01
C PHE A 95 15.48 12.42 2.36
N GLY A 96 16.64 13.03 2.12
CA GLY A 96 17.81 12.37 1.53
C GLY A 96 18.36 11.25 2.42
N GLY A 97 18.43 11.45 3.74
CA GLY A 97 18.80 10.39 4.68
C GLY A 97 17.84 9.20 4.65
N SER A 98 16.53 9.45 4.52
CA SER A 98 15.54 8.39 4.36
C SER A 98 15.70 7.63 3.04
N ILE A 99 15.98 8.32 1.93
CA ILE A 99 16.23 7.70 0.63
C ILE A 99 17.48 6.82 0.67
N LEU A 100 18.58 7.31 1.24
CA LEU A 100 19.82 6.55 1.39
C LEU A 100 19.63 5.32 2.29
N ALA A 101 18.94 5.47 3.43
CA ALA A 101 18.64 4.35 4.32
C ALA A 101 17.74 3.30 3.65
N LEU A 102 16.69 3.72 2.94
CA LEU A 102 15.83 2.83 2.17
C LEU A 102 16.61 2.11 1.06
N ASN A 103 17.54 2.80 0.39
CA ASN A 103 18.41 2.16 -0.61
C ASN A 103 19.27 1.08 0.04
N LEU A 104 20.02 1.40 1.09
CA LEU A 104 20.90 0.44 1.78
C LEU A 104 20.16 -0.78 2.36
N ILE A 105 18.90 -0.61 2.78
CA ILE A 105 18.07 -1.69 3.32
C ILE A 105 17.46 -2.55 2.21
N PHE A 106 16.75 -1.94 1.26
CA PHE A 106 15.96 -2.68 0.26
C PHE A 106 16.78 -3.09 -0.98
N ASN A 107 17.85 -2.36 -1.27
CA ASN A 107 18.71 -2.51 -2.44
C ASN A 107 20.14 -2.99 -2.09
N ARG A 108 20.30 -3.79 -1.03
CA ARG A 108 21.61 -4.36 -0.64
C ARG A 108 22.25 -5.27 -1.70
N GLU A 109 21.43 -5.78 -2.62
CA GLU A 109 21.88 -6.24 -3.94
C GLU A 109 21.54 -5.13 -4.94
N THR A 110 22.49 -4.25 -5.21
CA THR A 110 22.37 -3.22 -6.25
C THR A 110 22.46 -3.84 -7.63
N ARG A 111 21.87 -3.20 -8.65
CA ARG A 111 21.99 -3.58 -10.06
C ARG A 111 23.46 -3.74 -10.48
N GLU A 112 23.83 -4.92 -10.99
CA GLU A 112 25.25 -5.34 -11.09
C GLU A 112 26.02 -4.60 -12.20
N ASP A 113 25.34 -4.04 -13.21
CA ASP A 113 25.94 -3.28 -14.33
C ASP A 113 26.46 -1.86 -13.96
N GLY A 114 26.62 -1.53 -12.68
CA GLY A 114 27.21 -0.27 -12.19
C GLY A 114 26.37 1.01 -12.36
N GLY A 115 25.42 1.05 -13.29
CA GLY A 115 24.50 2.19 -13.47
C GLY A 115 23.42 1.91 -14.51
N MET A 116 22.24 2.52 -14.38
CA MET A 116 21.11 2.30 -15.30
C MET A 116 21.49 2.65 -16.75
N PRO A 117 21.31 1.74 -17.73
CA PRO A 117 21.59 1.98 -19.14
C PRO A 117 20.90 3.24 -19.67
N ALA A 118 21.51 3.89 -20.68
CA ALA A 118 20.96 5.12 -21.26
C ALA A 118 19.52 4.93 -21.77
N TYR A 119 19.23 3.82 -22.44
CA TYR A 119 17.89 3.51 -22.96
C TYR A 119 16.86 3.23 -21.85
N GLU A 120 17.20 2.43 -20.83
CA GLU A 120 16.34 2.23 -19.65
C GLU A 120 15.99 3.57 -18.96
N ARG A 121 16.98 4.48 -18.88
CA ARG A 121 16.84 5.80 -18.26
C ARG A 121 16.01 6.76 -19.09
N GLU A 122 16.22 6.79 -20.40
CA GLU A 122 15.44 7.58 -21.34
C GLU A 122 13.97 7.16 -21.33
N TYR A 123 13.70 5.85 -21.47
CA TYR A 123 12.34 5.30 -21.41
C TYR A 123 11.64 5.66 -20.10
N LEU A 124 12.33 5.50 -18.95
CA LEU A 124 11.77 5.83 -17.64
C LEU A 124 11.49 7.33 -17.51
N ASN A 125 12.42 8.20 -17.96
CA ASN A 125 12.25 9.65 -17.92
C ASN A 125 11.10 10.12 -18.81
N ASP A 126 11.01 9.61 -20.05
CA ASP A 126 9.91 9.90 -20.96
C ASP A 126 8.57 9.49 -20.35
N THR A 127 8.50 8.31 -19.71
CA THR A 127 7.28 7.82 -19.05
C THR A 127 6.87 8.72 -17.88
N PHE A 128 7.82 9.17 -17.05
CA PHE A 128 7.56 10.15 -15.99
C PHE A 128 7.19 11.54 -16.52
N LEU A 129 7.73 11.97 -17.66
CA LEU A 129 7.37 13.23 -18.31
C LEU A 129 5.92 13.20 -18.80
N HIS A 130 5.49 12.11 -19.45
CA HIS A 130 4.09 11.92 -19.85
C HIS A 130 3.18 11.88 -18.62
N THR A 131 3.55 11.11 -17.58
CA THR A 131 2.84 11.04 -16.29
C THR A 131 2.64 12.44 -15.69
N GLY A 132 3.70 13.25 -15.67
CA GLY A 132 3.67 14.62 -15.14
C GLY A 132 2.80 15.57 -15.97
N LEU A 133 2.81 15.43 -17.30
CA LEU A 133 1.91 16.17 -18.19
C LEU A 133 0.44 15.77 -17.98
N GLY A 134 0.15 14.47 -17.84
CA GLY A 134 -1.20 13.96 -17.56
C GLY A 134 -1.76 14.49 -16.25
N VAL A 135 -0.99 14.35 -15.15
CA VAL A 135 -1.32 14.94 -13.84
C VAL A 135 -1.49 16.46 -13.91
N GLY A 136 -0.69 17.16 -14.73
CA GLY A 136 -0.84 18.59 -15.01
C GLY A 136 -2.15 18.94 -15.71
N ILE A 137 -2.50 18.19 -16.77
CA ILE A 137 -3.78 18.30 -17.50
C ILE A 137 -4.95 18.04 -16.54
N ILE A 138 -4.87 16.99 -15.70
CA ILE A 138 -5.87 16.68 -14.67
C ILE A 138 -6.08 17.87 -13.74
N GLY A 139 -5.00 18.46 -13.21
CA GLY A 139 -5.08 19.60 -12.29
C GLY A 139 -5.73 20.85 -12.92
N ILE A 140 -5.36 21.17 -14.16
CA ILE A 140 -5.90 22.31 -14.90
C ILE A 140 -7.36 22.08 -15.30
N ALA A 141 -7.68 20.92 -15.86
CA ALA A 141 -9.03 20.57 -16.29
C ALA A 141 -9.99 20.44 -15.11
N ALA A 142 -9.57 19.84 -13.99
CA ALA A 142 -10.39 19.72 -12.79
C ALA A 142 -10.74 21.12 -12.24
N ARG A 143 -9.77 22.07 -12.27
CA ARG A 143 -10.00 23.46 -11.90
C ARG A 143 -11.02 24.14 -12.82
N ALA A 144 -10.87 24.02 -14.13
CA ALA A 144 -11.78 24.61 -15.11
C ALA A 144 -13.20 24.04 -14.99
N LEU A 145 -13.34 22.72 -14.83
CA LEU A 145 -14.62 22.07 -14.59
C LEU A 145 -15.27 22.55 -13.28
N HIS A 146 -14.50 22.65 -12.20
CA HIS A 146 -14.98 23.14 -10.92
C HIS A 146 -15.50 24.59 -11.00
N THR A 147 -14.75 25.51 -11.63
CA THR A 147 -15.22 26.89 -11.83
C THR A 147 -16.45 26.98 -12.73
N ASN A 148 -16.62 26.04 -13.67
CA ASN A 148 -17.79 25.93 -14.53
C ASN A 148 -18.98 25.20 -13.85
N GLY A 149 -18.95 25.02 -12.53
CA GLY A 149 -20.02 24.41 -11.74
C GLY A 149 -20.19 22.90 -11.92
N TRP A 150 -19.31 22.22 -12.67
CA TRP A 150 -19.39 20.78 -12.92
C TRP A 150 -19.37 19.97 -11.62
N SER A 151 -18.56 20.37 -10.64
CA SER A 151 -18.47 19.68 -9.34
C SER A 151 -19.79 19.71 -8.56
N TYR A 152 -20.58 20.79 -8.64
CA TYR A 152 -21.91 20.83 -8.04
C TYR A 152 -22.88 19.90 -8.77
N ARG A 153 -22.87 19.93 -10.11
CA ARG A 153 -23.70 19.04 -10.95
C ARG A 153 -23.39 17.56 -10.69
N LEU A 154 -22.11 17.21 -10.51
CA LEU A 154 -21.65 15.85 -10.27
C LEU A 154 -21.96 15.36 -8.84
N MET A 155 -21.97 16.24 -7.83
CA MET A 155 -22.45 15.91 -6.48
C MET A 155 -23.99 15.80 -6.39
N ALA A 156 -24.73 16.51 -7.24
CA ALA A 156 -26.19 16.45 -7.32
C ALA A 156 -26.71 15.28 -8.19
N ALA A 157 -25.84 14.67 -8.99
CA ALA A 157 -26.17 13.50 -9.81
C ALA A 157 -26.25 12.21 -8.98
N ASN A 158 -26.97 11.21 -9.49
CA ASN A 158 -27.07 9.91 -8.82
C ASN A 158 -25.68 9.25 -8.70
N PRO A 159 -25.21 8.88 -7.49
CA PRO A 159 -23.88 8.30 -7.29
C PRO A 159 -23.58 7.07 -8.17
N TRP A 160 -24.58 6.21 -8.42
CA TRP A 160 -24.40 5.05 -9.29
C TRP A 160 -24.20 5.41 -10.76
N LEU A 161 -24.82 6.49 -11.23
CA LEU A 161 -24.63 7.02 -12.59
C LEU A 161 -23.25 7.68 -12.72
N VAL A 162 -22.81 8.42 -11.70
CA VAL A 162 -21.46 9.01 -11.65
C VAL A 162 -20.37 7.93 -11.64
N LEU A 163 -20.53 6.89 -10.81
CA LEU A 163 -19.64 5.74 -10.77
C LEU A 163 -19.64 4.96 -12.09
N GLY A 164 -20.81 4.67 -12.66
CA GLY A 164 -20.95 3.94 -13.91
C GLY A 164 -20.34 4.66 -15.10
N ILE A 165 -20.71 5.92 -15.34
CA ILE A 165 -20.17 6.73 -16.45
C ILE A 165 -18.68 7.01 -16.23
N GLY A 166 -18.26 7.28 -14.99
CA GLY A 166 -16.84 7.46 -14.66
C GLY A 166 -16.00 6.23 -14.96
N LEU A 167 -16.46 5.05 -14.53
CA LEU A 167 -15.78 3.78 -14.77
C LEU A 167 -15.74 3.43 -16.26
N VAL A 168 -16.86 3.58 -16.97
CA VAL A 168 -16.92 3.33 -18.43
C VAL A 168 -16.04 4.31 -19.20
N GLY A 169 -16.01 5.60 -18.82
CA GLY A 169 -15.15 6.60 -19.41
C GLY A 169 -13.67 6.31 -19.20
N SER A 170 -13.24 6.12 -17.94
CA SER A 170 -11.82 5.91 -17.61
C SER A 170 -11.30 4.55 -18.09
N ILE A 171 -12.07 3.46 -17.94
CA ILE A 171 -11.64 2.14 -18.44
C ILE A 171 -11.75 2.07 -19.97
N GLY A 172 -12.78 2.69 -20.58
CA GLY A 172 -12.93 2.73 -22.03
C GLY A 172 -11.80 3.49 -22.73
N SER A 173 -11.48 4.69 -22.25
CA SER A 173 -10.37 5.50 -22.78
C SER A 173 -9.00 4.81 -22.57
N MET A 174 -8.75 4.23 -21.40
CA MET A 174 -7.57 3.40 -21.12
C MET A 174 -7.49 2.19 -22.07
N MET A 175 -8.58 1.45 -22.26
CA MET A 175 -8.64 0.29 -23.16
C MET A 175 -8.39 0.68 -24.63
N ILE A 176 -8.90 1.84 -25.08
CA ILE A 176 -8.59 2.37 -26.41
C ILE A 176 -7.09 2.70 -26.52
N CYS A 177 -6.50 3.35 -25.53
CA CYS A 177 -5.08 3.69 -25.52
C CYS A 177 -4.19 2.43 -25.54
N TYR A 178 -4.52 1.42 -24.72
CA TYR A 178 -3.79 0.15 -24.64
C TYR A 178 -3.86 -0.67 -25.94
N ASN A 179 -5.00 -0.69 -26.63
CA ASN A 179 -5.14 -1.37 -27.93
C ASN A 179 -4.62 -0.54 -29.12
N THR A 180 -4.36 0.77 -28.93
CA THR A 180 -3.82 1.63 -29.99
C THR A 180 -2.30 1.51 -30.05
N ARG A 181 -1.79 1.04 -31.20
CA ARG A 181 -0.34 0.94 -31.45
C ARG A 181 0.34 2.32 -31.39
N PRO A 182 1.60 2.43 -30.94
CA PRO A 182 2.33 3.71 -30.86
C PRO A 182 2.32 4.56 -32.14
N GLU A 183 2.33 3.92 -33.32
CA GLU A 183 2.32 4.61 -34.63
C GLU A 183 1.11 5.56 -34.81
N ASN A 184 -0.05 5.19 -34.24
CA ASN A 184 -1.30 5.96 -34.37
C ASN A 184 -1.39 7.08 -33.32
N TYR A 185 -0.40 7.98 -33.32
CA TYR A 185 -0.23 9.07 -32.35
C TYR A 185 -1.54 9.82 -32.04
N LEU A 186 -2.27 10.27 -33.06
CA LEU A 186 -3.50 11.06 -32.88
C LEU A 186 -4.56 10.31 -32.05
N VAL A 187 -4.85 9.05 -32.39
CA VAL A 187 -5.82 8.23 -31.66
C VAL A 187 -5.33 8.00 -30.24
N LYS A 188 -4.04 7.67 -30.07
CA LYS A 188 -3.45 7.33 -28.77
C LYS A 188 -3.47 8.51 -27.81
N TYR A 189 -3.01 9.69 -28.24
CA TYR A 189 -3.00 10.89 -27.42
C TYR A 189 -4.41 11.46 -27.22
N SER A 190 -5.35 11.27 -28.16
CA SER A 190 -6.77 11.59 -27.89
C SER A 190 -7.38 10.69 -26.81
N ALA A 191 -7.05 9.40 -26.79
CA ALA A 191 -7.53 8.44 -25.80
C ALA A 191 -6.91 8.71 -24.42
N TRP A 192 -5.60 8.95 -24.37
CA TRP A 192 -4.88 9.36 -23.16
C TRP A 192 -5.37 10.71 -22.61
N THR A 193 -5.68 11.68 -23.48
CA THR A 193 -6.28 12.96 -23.07
C THR A 193 -7.71 12.77 -22.57
N ALA A 194 -8.52 11.93 -23.23
CA ALA A 194 -9.88 11.60 -22.78
C ALA A 194 -9.89 10.87 -21.43
N PHE A 195 -8.91 9.99 -21.17
CA PHE A 195 -8.66 9.40 -19.86
C PHE A 195 -8.36 10.49 -18.82
N ASN A 196 -7.36 11.33 -19.07
CA ASN A 196 -6.99 12.43 -18.16
C ASN A 196 -8.15 13.40 -17.90
N LEU A 197 -8.94 13.76 -18.91
CA LEU A 197 -10.15 14.60 -18.74
C LEU A 197 -11.26 13.90 -17.95
N THR A 198 -11.43 12.58 -18.08
CA THR A 198 -12.41 11.80 -17.28
C THR A 198 -11.98 11.76 -15.82
N GLN A 199 -10.69 11.50 -15.55
CA GLN A 199 -10.13 11.57 -14.21
C GLN A 199 -10.28 12.99 -13.62
N ALA A 200 -10.03 14.04 -14.40
CA ALA A 200 -10.24 15.42 -13.98
C ALA A 200 -11.70 15.73 -13.61
N ALA A 201 -12.66 15.22 -14.38
CA ALA A 201 -14.09 15.39 -14.12
C ALA A 201 -14.50 14.74 -12.79
N LEU A 202 -14.03 13.52 -12.53
CA LEU A 202 -14.29 12.76 -11.30
C LEU A 202 -13.59 13.36 -10.07
N LEU A 203 -12.38 13.91 -10.23
CA LEU A 203 -11.61 14.53 -9.16
C LEU A 203 -12.05 15.98 -8.84
N SER A 204 -12.77 16.65 -9.74
CA SER A 204 -13.17 18.05 -9.57
C SER A 204 -13.89 18.39 -8.24
N PRO A 205 -14.72 17.54 -7.60
CA PRO A 205 -15.32 17.85 -6.29
C PRO A 205 -14.29 17.96 -5.17
N MET A 206 -13.07 17.44 -5.33
CA MET A 206 -12.01 17.62 -4.34
C MET A 206 -11.57 19.09 -4.20
N LEU A 207 -11.89 19.95 -5.17
CA LEU A 207 -11.61 21.39 -5.08
C LEU A 207 -12.52 22.14 -4.09
N PHE A 208 -13.52 21.46 -3.49
CA PHE A 208 -14.19 21.95 -2.28
C PHE A 208 -13.32 21.82 -1.00
N PHE A 209 -12.23 21.03 -1.03
CA PHE A 209 -11.21 21.10 0.03
C PHE A 209 -10.31 22.32 -0.17
N SER A 210 -9.73 22.84 0.93
CA SER A 210 -8.89 24.04 0.83
C SER A 210 -7.70 23.82 -0.10
N PRO A 211 -7.36 24.80 -0.96
CA PRO A 211 -6.25 24.65 -1.92
C PRO A 211 -4.90 24.40 -1.21
N ALA A 212 -4.77 24.86 0.04
CA ALA A 212 -3.63 24.55 0.89
C ALA A 212 -3.54 23.08 1.31
N ILE A 213 -4.65 22.34 1.48
CA ILE A 213 -4.60 20.87 1.63
C ILE A 213 -4.14 20.24 0.31
N LEU A 214 -4.77 20.61 -0.80
CA LEU A 214 -4.52 20.00 -2.11
C LEU A 214 -3.06 20.18 -2.56
N ALA A 215 -2.50 21.38 -2.43
CA ALA A 215 -1.10 21.67 -2.77
C ALA A 215 -0.11 20.86 -1.90
N ARG A 216 -0.36 20.74 -0.59
CA ARG A 216 0.48 19.91 0.31
C ARG A 216 0.37 18.42 -0.03
N ALA A 217 -0.83 17.92 -0.29
CA ALA A 217 -1.04 16.53 -0.67
C ALA A 217 -0.39 16.19 -2.02
N GLY A 218 -0.45 17.09 -3.00
CA GLY A 218 0.25 16.97 -4.28
C GLY A 218 1.76 16.91 -4.08
N LEU A 219 2.34 17.86 -3.33
CA LEU A 219 3.77 17.87 -3.00
C LEU A 219 4.23 16.60 -2.27
N TYR A 220 3.45 16.11 -1.30
CA TYR A 220 3.74 14.85 -0.61
C TYR A 220 3.64 13.64 -1.55
N THR A 221 2.70 13.63 -2.49
CA THR A 221 2.56 12.56 -3.50
C THR A 221 3.77 12.54 -4.44
N VAL A 222 4.18 13.70 -4.98
CA VAL A 222 5.40 13.83 -5.80
C VAL A 222 6.64 13.37 -5.02
N GLY A 223 6.78 13.74 -3.75
CA GLY A 223 7.90 13.30 -2.91
C GLY A 223 7.91 11.80 -2.64
N VAL A 224 6.76 11.19 -2.35
CA VAL A 224 6.62 9.74 -2.14
C VAL A 224 6.92 8.97 -3.43
N MET A 225 6.30 9.37 -4.54
CA MET A 225 6.46 8.72 -5.84
C MET A 225 7.87 8.88 -6.40
N GLY A 226 8.51 10.04 -6.23
CA GLY A 226 9.92 10.25 -6.60
C GLY A 226 10.89 9.40 -5.78
N SER A 227 10.68 9.27 -4.46
CA SER A 227 11.48 8.39 -3.60
C SER A 227 11.31 6.91 -3.97
N ILE A 228 10.08 6.46 -4.24
CA ILE A 228 9.80 5.10 -4.69
C ILE A 228 10.41 4.84 -6.06
N ALA A 229 10.30 5.80 -6.99
CA ALA A 229 10.93 5.72 -8.31
C ALA A 229 12.46 5.60 -8.21
N PHE A 230 13.11 6.34 -7.32
CA PHE A 230 14.56 6.22 -7.08
C PHE A 230 14.95 4.83 -6.54
N VAL A 231 14.20 4.28 -5.57
CA VAL A 231 14.44 2.93 -5.05
C VAL A 231 14.17 1.87 -6.12
N GLY A 232 13.09 1.99 -6.89
CA GLY A 232 12.76 1.09 -8.00
C GLY A 232 13.77 1.14 -9.14
N ALA A 233 14.29 2.33 -9.48
CA ALA A 233 15.29 2.56 -10.52
C ALA A 233 16.69 2.01 -10.17
N THR A 234 17.02 1.97 -8.89
CA THR A 234 18.31 1.44 -8.41
C THR A 234 18.26 -0.05 -8.06
N ALA A 235 17.05 -0.61 -7.87
CA ALA A 235 16.84 -2.01 -7.54
C ALA A 235 17.36 -3.00 -8.61
N LYS A 236 17.97 -4.09 -8.15
CA LYS A 236 18.28 -5.28 -8.98
C LYS A 236 17.07 -5.70 -9.81
N GLN A 237 17.34 -6.09 -11.06
CA GLN A 237 16.34 -6.39 -12.08
C GLN A 237 15.29 -7.38 -11.56
N GLU A 238 14.01 -7.08 -11.85
CA GLU A 238 12.84 -7.96 -11.62
C GLU A 238 12.52 -8.26 -10.15
N LYS A 239 13.32 -7.76 -9.20
CA LYS A 239 13.17 -7.96 -7.75
C LYS A 239 11.81 -7.57 -7.18
N TYR A 240 11.05 -6.69 -7.84
CA TYR A 240 9.68 -6.33 -7.44
C TYR A 240 8.60 -6.83 -8.39
N LEU A 241 8.96 -7.46 -9.52
CA LEU A 241 7.99 -7.93 -10.51
C LEU A 241 7.15 -9.12 -9.98
N TYR A 242 7.66 -9.88 -9.00
CA TYR A 242 6.88 -10.93 -8.32
C TYR A 242 5.75 -10.38 -7.42
N LEU A 243 5.77 -9.08 -7.07
CA LEU A 243 4.78 -8.49 -6.17
C LEU A 243 3.38 -8.32 -6.80
N GLY A 244 3.25 -8.44 -8.12
CA GLY A 244 1.99 -8.16 -8.83
C GLY A 244 0.78 -8.92 -8.28
N ALA A 245 0.91 -10.22 -7.96
CA ALA A 245 -0.19 -11.01 -7.39
C ALA A 245 -0.57 -10.60 -5.95
N PRO A 246 0.38 -10.46 -4.99
CA PRO A 246 0.11 -9.84 -3.68
C PRO A 246 -0.49 -8.43 -3.77
N LEU A 247 -0.04 -7.59 -4.71
CA LEU A 247 -0.52 -6.23 -4.89
C LEU A 247 -1.96 -6.19 -5.40
N LEU A 248 -2.31 -7.01 -6.40
CA LEU A 248 -3.70 -7.16 -6.88
C LEU A 248 -4.64 -7.66 -5.78
N ALA A 249 -4.21 -8.62 -4.96
CA ALA A 249 -4.98 -9.06 -3.79
C ALA A 249 -5.18 -7.92 -2.76
N GLY A 250 -4.14 -7.12 -2.51
CA GLY A 250 -4.23 -5.92 -1.69
C GLY A 250 -5.21 -4.89 -2.25
N VAL A 251 -5.15 -4.61 -3.56
CA VAL A 251 -6.07 -3.66 -4.23
C VAL A 251 -7.51 -4.18 -4.22
N ALA A 252 -7.75 -5.48 -4.31
CA ALA A 252 -9.09 -6.05 -4.20
C ALA A 252 -9.70 -5.83 -2.80
N VAL A 253 -8.92 -6.10 -1.73
CA VAL A 253 -9.35 -5.83 -0.35
C VAL A 253 -9.62 -4.34 -0.12
N VAL A 254 -8.78 -3.47 -0.69
CA VAL A 254 -8.95 -2.01 -0.62
C VAL A 254 -10.17 -1.55 -1.42
N ALA A 255 -10.39 -2.04 -2.64
CA ALA A 255 -11.56 -1.70 -3.45
C ALA A 255 -12.87 -2.09 -2.76
N LEU A 256 -12.96 -3.32 -2.23
CA LEU A 256 -14.10 -3.78 -1.45
C LEU A 256 -14.31 -2.92 -0.18
N SER A 257 -13.23 -2.54 0.49
CA SER A 257 -13.27 -1.62 1.64
C SER A 257 -13.79 -0.22 1.26
N GLY A 258 -13.44 0.28 0.07
CA GLY A 258 -13.91 1.57 -0.46
C GLY A 258 -15.36 1.56 -0.93
N LEU A 259 -15.89 0.39 -1.35
CA LEU A 259 -17.29 0.20 -1.76
C LEU A 259 -18.23 -0.10 -0.58
N ALA A 260 -17.71 -0.58 0.56
CA ALA A 260 -18.51 -0.88 1.74
C ALA A 260 -19.49 0.24 2.19
N PRO A 261 -19.14 1.56 2.15
CA PRO A 261 -20.06 2.63 2.51
C PRO A 261 -21.24 2.84 1.53
N LEU A 262 -21.20 2.28 0.32
CA LEU A 262 -22.28 2.34 -0.67
C LEU A 262 -23.27 1.18 -0.56
N VAL A 263 -22.89 0.09 0.13
CA VAL A 263 -23.65 -1.16 0.20
C VAL A 263 -24.11 -1.48 1.63
N LEU A 264 -23.39 -1.04 2.66
CA LEU A 264 -23.72 -1.31 4.05
C LEU A 264 -24.54 -0.17 4.69
N PRO A 265 -25.60 -0.47 5.46
CA PRO A 265 -26.34 0.54 6.23
C PRO A 265 -25.43 1.31 7.22
N VAL A 266 -25.68 2.62 7.34
CA VAL A 266 -24.92 3.55 8.20
C VAL A 266 -24.89 3.20 9.69
N THR A 267 -25.76 2.29 10.16
CA THR A 267 -25.74 1.77 11.54
C THR A 267 -24.47 0.96 11.87
N ALA A 268 -23.71 0.48 10.88
CA ALA A 268 -22.48 -0.30 11.08
C ALA A 268 -21.22 0.54 11.44
N VAL A 269 -21.39 1.67 12.16
CA VAL A 269 -20.35 2.72 12.39
C VAL A 269 -18.98 2.17 12.81
N ARG A 270 -18.94 1.14 13.67
CA ARG A 270 -17.68 0.59 14.19
C ARG A 270 -16.90 -0.25 13.17
N SER A 271 -17.56 -0.96 12.25
CA SER A 271 -16.87 -1.60 11.14
C SER A 271 -16.44 -0.55 10.12
N LEU A 272 -17.31 0.42 9.82
CA LEU A 272 -17.03 1.52 8.90
C LEU A 272 -15.74 2.28 9.26
N ALA A 273 -15.51 2.57 10.55
CA ALA A 273 -14.28 3.21 11.02
C ALA A 273 -13.01 2.34 10.86
N PHE A 274 -13.10 1.01 11.00
CA PHE A 274 -11.97 0.12 10.73
C PHE A 274 -11.70 0.04 9.22
N THR A 275 -12.76 -0.21 8.43
CA THR A 275 -12.71 -0.30 6.97
C THR A 275 -12.19 0.99 6.32
N GLN A 276 -12.56 2.17 6.84
CA GLN A 276 -12.03 3.46 6.38
C GLN A 276 -10.51 3.59 6.64
N ASN A 277 -10.02 3.15 7.80
CA ASN A 277 -8.57 3.19 8.09
C ASN A 277 -7.80 2.16 7.25
N LEU A 278 -8.35 0.96 7.04
CA LEU A 278 -7.79 -0.06 6.16
C LEU A 278 -7.75 0.42 4.69
N TRP A 279 -8.82 1.06 4.23
CA TRP A 279 -8.88 1.67 2.91
C TRP A 279 -7.86 2.80 2.74
N LEU A 280 -7.77 3.74 3.69
CA LEU A 280 -6.85 4.86 3.61
C LEU A 280 -5.39 4.43 3.71
N TYR A 281 -4.99 3.82 4.83
CA TYR A 281 -3.58 3.53 5.11
C TYR A 281 -3.10 2.22 4.48
N GLY A 282 -3.95 1.18 4.48
CA GLY A 282 -3.65 -0.06 3.75
C GLY A 282 -3.65 0.16 2.24
N GLY A 283 -4.62 0.92 1.73
CA GLY A 283 -4.61 1.38 0.33
C GLY A 283 -3.36 2.18 -0.02
N LEU A 284 -3.00 3.19 0.79
CA LEU A 284 -1.77 3.97 0.57
C LEU A 284 -0.52 3.09 0.49
N ALA A 285 -0.37 2.11 1.39
CA ALA A 285 0.74 1.16 1.36
C ALA A 285 0.73 0.27 0.10
N VAL A 286 -0.44 -0.19 -0.33
CA VAL A 286 -0.59 -1.00 -1.56
C VAL A 286 -0.26 -0.18 -2.82
N PHE A 287 -0.75 1.06 -2.96
CA PHE A 287 -0.43 1.89 -4.12
C PHE A 287 1.05 2.31 -4.16
N CYS A 288 1.67 2.61 -3.01
CA CYS A 288 3.14 2.77 -2.96
C CYS A 288 3.89 1.48 -3.42
N GLY A 289 3.31 0.30 -3.20
CA GLY A 289 3.82 -0.96 -3.71
C GLY A 289 3.59 -1.16 -5.21
N PHE A 290 2.45 -0.74 -5.75
CA PHE A 290 2.23 -0.68 -7.20
C PHE A 290 3.23 0.25 -7.88
N THR A 291 3.54 1.41 -7.29
CA THR A 291 4.47 2.37 -7.91
C THR A 291 5.89 1.78 -8.02
N LEU A 292 6.27 0.96 -7.04
CA LEU A 292 7.54 0.22 -7.03
C LEU A 292 7.55 -0.92 -8.08
N TYR A 293 6.42 -1.62 -8.23
CA TYR A 293 6.21 -2.66 -9.24
C TYR A 293 6.23 -2.06 -10.66
N ASP A 294 5.50 -0.97 -10.89
CA ASP A 294 5.37 -0.33 -12.20
C ASP A 294 6.69 0.29 -12.67
N VAL A 295 7.48 0.89 -11.78
CA VAL A 295 8.83 1.35 -12.13
C VAL A 295 9.72 0.19 -12.58
N GLN A 296 9.63 -0.99 -11.96
CA GLN A 296 10.37 -2.18 -12.42
C GLN A 296 9.79 -2.80 -13.72
N LYS A 297 8.47 -2.74 -13.93
CA LYS A 297 7.79 -3.14 -15.17
C LYS A 297 8.14 -2.23 -16.34
N ILE A 298 8.23 -0.92 -16.13
CA ILE A 298 8.74 0.04 -17.12
C ILE A 298 10.17 -0.32 -17.54
N LEU A 299 11.03 -0.65 -16.57
CA LEU A 299 12.42 -1.02 -16.84
C LEU A 299 12.57 -2.38 -17.53
N SER A 300 11.71 -3.37 -17.24
CA SER A 300 11.70 -4.63 -18.00
C SER A 300 11.13 -4.45 -19.42
N HIS A 301 10.06 -3.66 -19.59
CA HIS A 301 9.53 -3.28 -20.91
C HIS A 301 10.54 -2.47 -21.73
N ALA A 302 11.34 -1.60 -21.10
CA ALA A 302 12.44 -0.89 -21.77
C ALA A 302 13.49 -1.86 -22.30
N ARG A 303 13.92 -2.88 -21.53
CA ARG A 303 14.85 -3.92 -22.02
C ARG A 303 14.24 -4.74 -23.17
N GLN A 304 12.97 -5.12 -23.06
CA GLN A 304 12.25 -5.81 -24.15
C GLN A 304 12.19 -4.97 -25.42
N ALA A 305 11.99 -3.65 -25.30
CA ALA A 305 11.99 -2.74 -26.44
C ALA A 305 13.40 -2.53 -27.03
N GLN A 306 14.43 -2.42 -26.19
CA GLN A 306 15.82 -2.35 -26.64
C GLN A 306 16.26 -3.61 -27.39
N ALA A 307 15.76 -4.78 -26.99
CA ALA A 307 15.99 -6.07 -27.63
C ALA A 307 15.03 -6.38 -28.80
N GLY A 308 14.16 -5.43 -29.20
CA GLY A 308 13.27 -5.57 -30.35
C GLY A 308 12.02 -6.44 -30.14
N TYR A 309 11.78 -6.96 -28.94
CA TYR A 309 10.60 -7.78 -28.63
C TYR A 309 9.31 -6.97 -28.43
N ARG A 310 9.40 -5.63 -28.29
CA ARG A 310 8.27 -4.72 -28.03
C ARG A 310 8.55 -3.33 -28.64
N SER A 311 7.51 -2.62 -29.07
CA SER A 311 7.65 -1.21 -29.49
C SER A 311 7.82 -0.29 -28.27
N LYS A 312 8.58 0.82 -28.40
CA LYS A 312 8.67 1.86 -27.35
C LYS A 312 7.30 2.50 -27.16
N ASP A 313 6.72 2.39 -25.96
CA ASP A 313 5.34 2.78 -25.67
C ASP A 313 5.20 3.44 -24.29
N VAL A 314 5.72 4.65 -24.17
CA VAL A 314 5.79 5.40 -22.90
C VAL A 314 4.42 5.91 -22.42
N VAL A 315 3.45 6.09 -23.32
CA VAL A 315 2.10 6.57 -22.98
C VAL A 315 1.28 5.48 -22.27
N ASN A 316 1.38 4.23 -22.73
CA ASN A 316 0.65 3.13 -22.08
C ASN A 316 1.21 2.80 -20.69
N GLU A 317 2.50 3.02 -20.45
CA GLU A 317 3.06 2.90 -19.10
C GLU A 317 2.80 4.15 -18.22
N SER A 318 2.62 5.35 -18.80
CA SER A 318 2.30 6.55 -18.01
C SER A 318 0.92 6.48 -17.38
N ILE A 319 -0.06 5.85 -18.03
CA ILE A 319 -1.43 5.68 -17.50
C ILE A 319 -1.42 4.94 -16.15
N SER A 320 -0.56 3.93 -15.95
CA SER A 320 -0.55 3.19 -14.69
C SER A 320 0.13 3.99 -13.55
N LEU A 321 1.20 4.73 -13.86
CA LEU A 321 1.78 5.72 -12.94
C LEU A 321 0.82 6.90 -12.63
N GLU A 322 0.01 7.34 -13.59
CA GLU A 322 -1.05 8.35 -13.40
C GLU A 322 -2.13 7.83 -12.43
N LEU A 323 -2.57 6.58 -12.60
CA LEU A 323 -3.54 5.93 -11.70
C LEU A 323 -3.00 5.80 -10.27
N ASP A 324 -1.73 5.45 -10.11
CA ASP A 324 -1.05 5.38 -8.82
C ASP A 324 -0.92 6.75 -8.16
N PHE A 325 -0.46 7.76 -8.91
CA PHE A 325 -0.38 9.15 -8.43
C PHE A 325 -1.74 9.61 -7.91
N ILE A 326 -2.81 9.40 -8.68
CA ILE A 326 -4.18 9.76 -8.29
C ILE A 326 -4.60 9.02 -7.01
N ASN A 327 -4.33 7.72 -6.91
CA ASN A 327 -4.72 6.93 -5.74
C ASN A 327 -3.97 7.34 -4.46
N ILE A 328 -2.68 7.66 -4.55
CA ILE A 328 -1.89 8.17 -3.44
C ILE A 328 -2.36 9.59 -3.07
N PHE A 329 -2.57 10.46 -4.06
CA PHE A 329 -3.04 11.84 -3.88
C PHE A 329 -4.40 11.93 -3.17
N VAL A 330 -5.41 11.17 -3.63
CA VAL A 330 -6.76 11.17 -3.03
C VAL A 330 -6.69 10.79 -1.54
N ARG A 331 -5.93 9.74 -1.21
CA ARG A 331 -5.75 9.28 0.18
C ARG A 331 -5.00 10.33 1.01
N MET A 332 -3.98 10.97 0.43
CA MET A 332 -3.23 12.04 1.09
C MET A 332 -4.11 13.27 1.39
N VAL A 333 -4.93 13.73 0.45
CA VAL A 333 -5.93 14.80 0.65
C VAL A 333 -6.90 14.45 1.78
N GLN A 334 -7.36 13.20 1.84
CA GLN A 334 -8.29 12.73 2.87
C GLN A 334 -7.62 12.66 4.25
N ILE A 335 -6.38 12.16 4.35
CA ILE A 335 -5.60 12.16 5.59
C ILE A 335 -5.39 13.59 6.10
N LEU A 336 -4.97 14.53 5.24
CA LEU A 336 -4.76 15.93 5.61
C LEU A 336 -6.06 16.64 6.00
N SER A 337 -7.18 16.39 5.31
CA SER A 337 -8.47 17.03 5.64
C SER A 337 -9.04 16.50 6.97
N MET A 338 -8.87 15.21 7.29
CA MET A 338 -9.19 14.67 8.61
C MET A 338 -8.29 15.24 9.71
N GLN A 339 -7.00 15.46 9.44
CA GLN A 339 -6.09 16.11 10.41
C GLN A 339 -6.47 17.57 10.65
N GLN A 340 -6.91 18.32 9.62
CA GLN A 340 -7.38 19.69 9.79
C GLN A 340 -8.71 19.76 10.57
N ARG A 341 -9.61 18.78 10.43
CA ARG A 341 -10.86 18.67 11.22
C ARG A 341 -10.67 18.26 12.69
N ARG A 342 -9.42 18.02 13.13
CA ARG A 342 -9.06 17.67 14.53
C ARG A 342 -8.28 18.78 15.24
N LYS A 343 -8.29 19.99 14.67
CA LYS A 343 -7.69 21.21 15.21
C LYS A 343 -8.77 22.28 15.32
#